data_AF-A0A383R8M4-F1
#
_entry.id   AF-A0A383R8M4-F1
#
_cell.length_a   1.000
_cell.length_b   1.000
_cell.length_c   1.000
_cell.angle_alpha   90.00
_cell.angle_beta   90.00
_cell.angle_gamma   90.00
#
_symmetry.space_group_name_H-M   'P 1'
#
loop_
_entity.id
_entity.type
_entity.pdbx_description
1 polymer ?
#
loop_
_entity_poly.entity_id
_entity_poly.type
_entity_poly.pdbx_seq_one_letter_code
_entity_poly.pdbx_strand_id
1 'polypeptide(L)'
;MKPMRDKVMNRWSTYEPFYVLLGDKKVANVVITNHARARWNDRIAKEEADIESIAAFIWDSLKQNRIISYYRNEQDVFLIDDDLVVVAEFVESDTEFDLAGDPLSKMIIVTFLGKMSETMELRDLKTYYSWLRHSRRMTLVKNSRKHR
;
A
#
# COMPACT_ATOMS: atom_id res chain seq x y z
N MET A 1 14.93 -9.54 8.95
CA MET A 1 13.63 -8.85 9.08
C MET A 1 12.54 -9.90 8.92
N LYS A 2 11.96 -10.37 10.03
CA LYS A 2 10.87 -11.36 10.00
C LYS A 2 9.56 -10.60 9.73
N PRO A 3 8.70 -11.03 8.79
CA PRO A 3 7.38 -10.45 8.66
C PRO A 3 6.60 -10.64 9.96
N MET A 4 5.86 -9.62 10.40
CA MET A 4 4.89 -9.74 11.49
C MET A 4 3.79 -10.70 11.05
N ARG A 5 4.02 -11.99 11.30
CA ARG A 5 2.93 -12.99 11.40
C ARG A 5 2.34 -12.84 12.79
N ASP A 6 1.05 -12.56 12.83
CA ASP A 6 0.27 -12.34 14.04
C ASP A 6 0.59 -13.36 15.14
N LYS A 7 1.07 -12.84 16.28
CA LYS A 7 1.40 -13.64 17.47
C LYS A 7 0.21 -13.76 18.44
N VAL A 8 -1.02 -13.63 17.94
CA VAL A 8 -2.26 -13.71 18.72
C VAL A 8 -3.28 -14.55 17.98
N MET A 9 -3.02 -15.85 17.78
CA MET A 9 -4.06 -16.80 17.38
C MET A 9 -3.66 -18.20 17.82
N ASN A 10 -3.82 -18.43 19.13
CA ASN A 10 -3.68 -19.74 19.72
C ASN A 10 -5.03 -20.14 20.32
N ARG A 11 -5.91 -20.70 19.47
CA ARG A 11 -6.85 -21.80 19.74
C ARG A 11 -7.99 -21.83 18.71
N TRP A 12 -8.15 -23.02 18.13
CA TRP A 12 -9.24 -23.54 17.30
C TRP A 12 -9.07 -23.48 15.77
N SER A 13 -8.71 -24.66 15.25
CA SER A 13 -9.14 -25.35 14.01
C SER A 13 -8.97 -24.67 12.65
N THR A 14 -8.15 -25.33 11.83
CA THR A 14 -7.97 -25.18 10.37
C THR A 14 -7.26 -23.88 9.96
N TYR A 15 -6.08 -24.04 9.35
CA TYR A 15 -5.25 -22.94 8.85
C TYR A 15 -5.94 -22.34 7.61
N GLU A 16 -7.02 -21.58 7.82
CA GLU A 16 -7.55 -20.69 6.79
C GLU A 16 -6.65 -19.46 6.74
N PRO A 17 -5.96 -19.20 5.62
CA PRO A 17 -5.18 -17.99 5.49
C PRO A 17 -6.14 -16.80 5.44
N PHE A 18 -6.03 -15.93 6.43
CA PHE A 18 -6.81 -14.71 6.51
C PHE A 18 -6.37 -13.73 5.42
N TYR A 19 -7.30 -13.27 4.59
CA TYR A 19 -7.08 -12.23 3.59
C TYR A 19 -8.22 -11.21 3.59
N VAL A 20 -7.94 -10.01 3.07
CA VAL A 20 -8.92 -8.95 2.83
C VAL A 20 -9.01 -8.69 1.34
N LEU A 21 -10.23 -8.52 0.82
CA LEU A 21 -10.43 -8.15 -0.57
C LEU A 21 -10.20 -6.65 -0.77
N LEU A 22 -9.38 -6.32 -1.77
CA LEU A 22 -9.25 -4.96 -2.30
C LEU A 22 -9.43 -5.02 -3.82
N GLY A 23 -10.64 -4.74 -4.29
CA GLY A 23 -11.02 -5.01 -5.68
C GLY A 23 -10.99 -6.51 -5.98
N ASP A 24 -10.18 -6.91 -6.96
CA ASP A 24 -9.94 -8.31 -7.33
C ASP A 24 -8.79 -8.98 -6.56
N LYS A 25 -8.09 -8.24 -5.68
CA LYS A 25 -6.91 -8.74 -4.97
C LYS A 25 -7.25 -9.32 -3.60
N LYS A 26 -6.76 -10.52 -3.31
CA LYS A 26 -6.82 -11.18 -2.00
C LYS A 26 -5.59 -10.80 -1.17
N VAL A 27 -5.64 -9.67 -0.47
CA VAL A 27 -4.48 -9.14 0.27
C VAL A 27 -4.30 -9.91 1.58
N ALA A 28 -3.19 -10.62 1.72
CA ALA A 28 -2.83 -11.38 2.93
C ALA A 28 -1.62 -10.81 3.67
N ASN A 29 -0.89 -9.87 3.06
CA ASN A 29 0.30 -9.27 3.66
C ASN A 29 0.47 -7.82 3.19
N VAL A 30 0.92 -6.94 4.08
CA VAL A 30 1.27 -5.56 3.78
C VAL A 30 2.75 -5.34 4.06
N VAL A 31 3.47 -4.82 3.08
CA VAL A 31 4.88 -4.46 3.18
C VAL A 31 5.06 -2.98 2.93
N ILE A 32 5.71 -2.28 3.87
CA ILE A 32 6.05 -0.87 3.72
C ILE A 32 7.50 -0.76 3.28
N THR A 33 7.74 -0.09 2.15
CA THR A 33 9.11 0.20 1.70
C THR A 33 9.73 1.31 2.55
N ASN A 34 11.07 1.35 2.62
CA ASN A 34 11.78 2.48 3.25
C ASN A 34 11.41 3.82 2.62
N HIS A 35 11.15 3.84 1.31
CA HIS A 35 10.72 5.05 0.62
C HIS A 35 9.34 5.51 1.07
N ALA A 36 8.39 4.59 1.23
CA ALA A 36 7.08 4.90 1.78
C ALA A 36 7.18 5.41 3.22
N ARG A 37 7.98 4.77 4.09
CA ARG A 37 8.19 5.27 5.45
C ARG A 37 8.72 6.70 5.48
N ALA A 38 9.77 6.99 4.70
CA ALA A 38 10.32 8.35 4.62
C ALA A 38 9.25 9.36 4.19
N ARG A 39 8.46 9.03 3.18
CA ARG A 39 7.39 9.90 2.67
C ARG A 39 6.23 10.08 3.63
N TRP A 40 5.91 9.06 4.43
CA TRP A 40 4.94 9.17 5.50
C TRP A 40 5.39 10.21 6.53
N ASN A 41 6.63 10.10 7.00
CA ASN A 41 7.18 11.03 8.00
C ASN A 41 7.32 12.45 7.45
N ASP A 42 7.67 12.60 6.16
CA ASP A 42 7.82 13.92 5.53
C ASP A 42 6.49 14.64 5.25
N ARG A 43 5.40 13.90 4.99
CA ARG A 43 4.19 14.47 4.36
C ARG A 43 2.88 14.21 5.09
N ILE A 44 2.86 13.35 6.10
CA ILE A 44 1.62 12.86 6.70
C ILE A 44 1.70 12.92 8.21
N ALA A 45 2.76 12.34 8.76
CA ALA A 45 2.90 12.14 10.19
C ALA A 45 3.13 13.47 10.91
N LYS A 46 2.52 13.61 12.09
CA LYS A 46 2.85 14.69 13.03
C LYS A 46 4.07 14.35 13.88
N GLU A 47 4.36 13.06 14.02
CA GLU A 47 5.47 12.48 14.77
C GLU A 47 6.10 11.34 13.94
N GLU A 48 7.37 11.02 14.17
CA GLU A 48 8.06 9.98 13.40
C GLU A 48 7.40 8.61 13.59
N ALA A 49 6.97 7.98 12.50
CA ALA A 49 6.41 6.63 12.49
C ALA A 49 7.43 5.60 11.98
N ASP A 50 7.37 4.40 12.55
CA ASP A 50 8.11 3.23 12.08
C ASP A 50 7.32 2.41 11.04
N ILE A 51 7.99 1.41 10.45
CA ILE A 51 7.38 0.55 9.44
C ILE A 51 6.17 -0.22 10.01
N GLU A 52 6.27 -0.69 11.25
CA GLU A 52 5.26 -1.53 11.87
C GLU A 52 3.97 -0.73 12.12
N SER A 53 4.08 0.50 12.62
CA SER A 53 2.94 1.39 12.83
C SER A 53 2.24 1.74 11.52
N ILE A 54 3.00 2.03 10.46
CA ILE A 54 2.43 2.30 9.13
C ILE A 54 1.75 1.05 8.57
N ALA A 55 2.37 -0.13 8.69
CA ALA A 55 1.78 -1.38 8.25
C ALA A 55 0.47 -1.68 8.98
N ALA A 56 0.43 -1.48 10.30
CA ALA A 56 -0.76 -1.63 11.12
C ALA A 56 -1.88 -0.68 10.69
N PHE A 57 -1.56 0.59 10.41
CA PHE A 57 -2.52 1.56 9.89
C PHE A 57 -3.12 1.13 8.54
N ILE A 58 -2.29 0.66 7.61
CA ILE A 58 -2.77 0.17 6.30
C ILE A 58 -3.64 -1.08 6.47
N TRP A 59 -3.24 -2.01 7.34
CA TRP A 59 -4.01 -3.23 7.61
C TRP A 59 -5.37 -2.93 8.23
N ASP A 60 -5.41 -1.99 9.17
CA ASP A 60 -6.66 -1.50 9.75
C ASP A 60 -7.55 -0.83 8.68
N SER A 61 -6.97 -0.01 7.82
CA SER A 61 -7.67 0.66 6.72
C SER A 61 -8.27 -0.36 5.73
N LEU A 62 -7.54 -1.44 5.41
CA LEU A 62 -8.03 -2.55 4.58
C LEU A 62 -9.24 -3.23 5.24
N LYS A 63 -9.10 -3.66 6.50
CA LYS A 63 -10.17 -4.38 7.23
C LYS A 63 -11.45 -3.56 7.37
N GLN A 64 -11.32 -2.24 7.45
CA GLN A 64 -12.44 -1.31 7.58
C GLN A 64 -12.96 -0.82 6.22
N ASN A 65 -12.44 -1.33 5.09
CA ASN A 65 -12.80 -0.92 3.74
C ASN A 65 -12.65 0.60 3.49
N ARG A 66 -11.63 1.21 4.10
CA ARG A 66 -11.31 2.65 4.00
C ARG A 66 -10.41 2.99 2.81
N ILE A 67 -9.99 1.98 2.03
CA ILE A 67 -9.11 2.13 0.87
C ILE A 67 -9.92 1.98 -0.41
N ILE A 68 -9.92 3.00 -1.27
CA ILE A 68 -10.59 2.98 -2.57
C ILE A 68 -9.60 3.20 -3.72
N SER A 69 -9.88 2.61 -4.87
CA SER A 69 -9.08 2.86 -6.08
C SER A 69 -9.34 4.29 -6.55
N TYR A 70 -8.29 5.07 -6.73
CA TYR A 70 -8.41 6.48 -7.08
C TYR A 70 -7.96 6.75 -8.52
N TYR A 71 -6.85 6.16 -8.93
CA TYR A 71 -6.33 6.31 -10.29
C TYR A 71 -5.53 5.07 -10.68
N ARG A 72 -5.75 4.58 -11.91
CA ARG A 72 -5.01 3.47 -12.48
C ARG A 72 -4.28 3.95 -13.73
N ASN A 73 -2.95 3.86 -13.71
CA ASN A 73 -2.07 4.05 -14.86
C ASN A 73 -0.92 3.04 -14.76
N GLU A 74 0.30 3.36 -15.20
CA GLU A 74 1.53 2.57 -14.96
C GLU A 74 1.71 2.11 -13.48
N GLN A 75 1.02 2.74 -12.52
CA GLN A 75 0.98 2.38 -11.10
C GLN A 75 -0.45 2.43 -10.56
N ASP A 76 -0.75 1.60 -9.55
CA ASP A 76 -2.02 1.62 -8.83
C ASP A 76 -1.99 2.66 -7.70
N VAL A 77 -2.91 3.63 -7.78
CA VAL A 77 -3.06 4.70 -6.80
C VAL A 77 -4.38 4.55 -6.06
N PHE A 78 -4.30 4.62 -4.74
CA PHE A 78 -5.42 4.46 -3.83
C PHE A 78 -5.59 5.71 -2.96
N LEU A 79 -6.81 5.88 -2.47
CA LEU A 79 -7.20 6.91 -1.52
C LEU A 79 -7.66 6.24 -0.23
N ILE A 80 -7.15 6.72 0.90
CA ILE A 80 -7.55 6.29 2.24
C ILE A 80 -8.28 7.46 2.90
N ASP A 81 -9.46 7.19 3.45
CA ASP A 81 -10.30 8.19 4.14
C ASP A 81 -10.62 9.43 3.30
N ASP A 82 -10.76 9.26 1.98
CA ASP A 82 -10.99 10.34 1.02
C ASP A 82 -9.94 11.49 1.04
N ASP A 83 -8.78 11.27 1.68
CA ASP A 83 -7.77 12.30 1.85
C ASP A 83 -6.35 11.82 1.54
N LEU A 84 -5.93 10.69 2.10
CA LEU A 84 -4.57 10.20 2.00
C LEU A 84 -4.32 9.45 0.69
N VAL A 85 -3.43 9.96 -0.15
CA VAL A 85 -3.08 9.35 -1.44
C VAL A 85 -1.85 8.45 -1.32
N VAL A 86 -2.01 7.17 -1.68
CA VAL A 86 -0.98 6.13 -1.57
C VAL A 86 -0.80 5.39 -2.89
N VAL A 87 0.44 5.02 -3.21
CA VAL A 87 0.77 4.17 -4.37
C VAL A 87 1.20 2.81 -3.86
N ALA A 88 0.59 1.76 -4.41
CA ALA A 88 0.90 0.39 -4.04
C ALA A 88 1.11 -0.49 -5.27
N GLU A 89 1.86 -1.57 -5.08
CA GLU A 89 2.03 -2.67 -6.03
C GLU A 89 1.55 -3.97 -5.39
N PHE A 90 1.13 -4.94 -6.20
CA PHE A 90 0.69 -6.25 -5.74
C PHE A 90 1.59 -7.32 -6.33
N VAL A 91 2.02 -8.24 -5.48
CA VAL A 91 2.78 -9.42 -5.89
C VAL A 91 2.02 -10.64 -5.40
N GLU A 92 1.60 -11.50 -6.32
CA GLU A 92 0.99 -12.79 -6.00
C GLU A 92 2.03 -13.70 -5.35
N SER A 93 1.57 -14.49 -4.37
CA SER A 93 2.39 -15.45 -3.67
C SER A 93 2.39 -16.77 -4.41
N ASP A 94 3.60 -17.30 -4.67
CA ASP A 94 3.76 -18.64 -5.23
C ASP A 94 3.56 -19.75 -4.19
N THR A 95 3.36 -19.38 -2.92
CA THR A 95 3.38 -20.31 -1.77
C THR A 95 2.19 -20.17 -0.82
N GLU A 96 1.42 -19.10 -0.95
CA GLU A 96 0.28 -18.82 -0.07
C GLU A 96 -0.97 -18.71 -0.95
N PHE A 97 -1.90 -19.64 -0.77
CA PHE A 97 -3.13 -19.78 -1.55
C PHE A 97 -4.31 -19.86 -0.59
N ASP A 98 -5.50 -19.45 -1.05
CA ASP A 98 -6.72 -19.66 -0.30
C ASP A 98 -7.27 -21.10 -0.42
N LEU A 99 -8.44 -21.36 0.16
CA LEU A 99 -9.08 -22.68 0.11
C LEU A 99 -9.52 -23.11 -1.30
N ALA A 100 -9.73 -22.16 -2.22
CA ALA A 100 -10.06 -22.42 -3.61
C ALA A 100 -8.80 -22.66 -4.47
N GLY A 101 -7.61 -22.47 -3.90
CA GLY A 101 -6.33 -22.56 -4.62
C GLY A 101 -5.94 -21.27 -5.33
N ASP A 102 -6.61 -20.15 -5.06
CA ASP A 102 -6.26 -18.86 -5.64
C ASP A 102 -5.08 -18.24 -4.90
N PRO A 103 -4.10 -17.64 -5.60
CA PRO A 103 -2.93 -17.05 -4.97
C PRO A 103 -3.31 -15.84 -4.12
N LEU A 104 -2.72 -15.76 -2.93
CA LEU A 104 -2.82 -14.59 -2.08
C LEU A 104 -1.81 -13.53 -2.51
N SER A 105 -2.17 -12.27 -2.33
CA SER A 105 -1.36 -11.12 -2.73
C SER A 105 -0.67 -10.46 -1.54
N LYS A 106 0.58 -10.07 -1.75
CA LYS A 106 1.30 -9.11 -0.93
C LYS A 106 1.09 -7.71 -1.50
N MET A 107 0.53 -6.81 -0.70
CA MET A 107 0.43 -5.39 -1.01
C MET A 107 1.73 -4.70 -0.58
N ILE A 108 2.43 -4.09 -1.52
CA ILE A 108 3.68 -3.37 -1.30
C ILE A 108 3.40 -1.87 -1.40
N ILE A 109 3.47 -1.15 -0.29
CA ILE A 109 3.34 0.30 -0.28
C ILE A 109 4.64 0.92 -0.79
N VAL A 110 4.59 1.46 -2.00
CA VAL A 110 5.74 2.03 -2.71
C VAL A 110 6.02 3.45 -2.23
N THR A 111 4.97 4.27 -2.10
CA THR A 111 5.11 5.65 -1.61
C THR A 111 3.78 6.20 -1.12
N PHE A 112 3.87 7.26 -0.31
CA PHE A 112 2.75 8.16 -0.05
C PHE A 112 2.95 9.48 -0.79
N LEU A 113 1.89 9.94 -1.46
CA LEU A 113 1.95 11.21 -2.19
C LEU A 113 1.67 12.39 -1.27
N GLY A 114 0.76 12.23 -0.31
CA GLY A 114 0.38 13.25 0.68
C GLY A 114 -1.13 13.21 0.93
N LYS A 115 -1.65 14.25 1.59
CA LYS A 115 -3.09 14.46 1.81
C LYS A 115 -3.68 15.44 0.81
N MET A 116 -4.84 15.14 0.25
CA MET A 116 -5.56 16.05 -0.66
C MET A 116 -6.07 17.31 0.03
N SER A 117 -6.30 17.25 1.33
CA SER A 117 -6.67 18.37 2.19
C SER A 117 -5.54 19.39 2.34
N GLU A 118 -4.28 18.93 2.23
CA GLU A 118 -3.08 19.75 2.39
C GLU A 118 -2.42 20.11 1.04
N THR A 119 -2.57 19.28 0.01
CA THR A 119 -1.95 19.46 -1.31
C THR A 119 -3.01 19.38 -2.42
N MET A 120 -3.45 20.54 -2.91
CA MET A 120 -4.52 20.64 -3.92
C MET A 120 -4.18 19.94 -5.23
N GLU A 121 -2.90 19.87 -5.60
CA GLU A 121 -2.42 19.22 -6.81
C GLU A 121 -2.72 17.72 -6.84
N LEU A 122 -2.89 17.07 -5.67
CA LEU A 122 -3.23 15.65 -5.60
C LEU A 122 -4.66 15.34 -6.07
N ARG A 123 -5.51 16.35 -6.22
CA ARG A 123 -6.86 16.22 -6.79
C ARG A 123 -6.85 16.01 -8.31
N ASP A 124 -5.74 16.37 -8.98
CA ASP A 124 -5.51 16.08 -10.40
C ASP A 124 -4.19 15.36 -10.57
N LEU A 125 -4.24 14.03 -10.43
CA LEU A 125 -3.03 13.19 -10.52
C LEU A 125 -2.35 13.26 -11.89
N LYS A 126 -3.10 13.49 -12.97
CA LYS A 126 -2.50 13.60 -14.31
C LYS A 126 -1.59 14.83 -14.37
N THR A 127 -2.08 15.95 -13.86
CA THR A 127 -1.28 17.19 -13.78
C THR A 127 -0.15 17.05 -12.76
N TYR A 128 -0.40 16.46 -11.60
CA TYR A 128 0.61 16.20 -10.57
C TYR A 128 1.80 15.38 -11.09
N TYR A 129 1.52 14.25 -11.77
CA TYR A 129 2.57 13.43 -12.37
C TYR A 129 3.30 14.13 -13.51
N SER A 130 2.60 14.93 -14.30
CA SER A 130 3.21 15.76 -15.33
C SER A 130 4.21 16.74 -14.70
N TRP A 131 3.82 17.47 -13.66
CA TRP A 131 4.72 18.37 -12.94
C TRP A 131 5.93 17.66 -12.29
N LEU A 132 5.70 16.50 -11.69
CA LEU A 132 6.76 15.67 -11.09
C LEU A 132 7.81 15.23 -12.13
N ARG A 133 7.37 14.84 -13.34
CA ARG A 133 8.25 14.47 -14.46
C ARG A 133 9.14 15.64 -14.89
N HIS A 134 8.59 16.84 -14.98
CA HIS A 134 9.32 18.02 -15.43
C HIS A 134 10.23 18.61 -14.34
N SER A 135 9.89 18.43 -13.06
CA SER A 135 10.67 18.94 -11.92
C SER A 135 11.85 18.06 -11.48
N ARG A 136 12.11 16.94 -12.17
CA ARG A 136 13.13 15.91 -11.80
C ARG A 136 12.94 15.29 -10.39
N ARG A 137 11.76 15.44 -9.77
CA ARG A 137 11.43 14.92 -8.43
C ARG A 137 10.90 13.47 -8.42
N MET A 138 10.94 12.78 -9.56
CA MET A 138 10.42 11.41 -9.72
C MET A 138 11.39 10.34 -9.19
N THR A 139 11.18 9.91 -7.94
CA THR A 139 11.70 8.61 -7.43
C THR A 139 10.82 7.43 -7.79
N LEU A 140 9.54 7.67 -8.11
CA LEU A 140 8.51 6.66 -8.39
C LEU A 140 8.81 5.75 -9.60
N VAL A 141 9.50 6.27 -10.62
CA VAL A 141 9.79 5.51 -11.86
C VAL A 141 10.93 4.52 -11.69
N LYS A 142 11.85 4.75 -10.74
CA LYS A 142 13.05 3.91 -10.62
C LYS A 142 12.76 2.50 -10.09
N ASN A 143 11.63 2.29 -9.41
CA ASN A 143 11.29 0.99 -8.83
C ASN A 143 10.62 0.03 -9.84
N SER A 144 9.92 0.56 -10.85
CA SER A 144 9.21 -0.25 -11.87
C SER A 144 10.12 -1.05 -12.83
N ARG A 145 11.44 -0.82 -12.85
CA ARG A 145 12.36 -1.38 -13.86
C ARG A 145 13.07 -2.69 -13.48
N LYS A 146 12.58 -3.46 -12.51
CA LYS A 146 13.15 -4.79 -12.22
C LYS A 146 12.06 -5.82 -11.90
N HIS A 147 11.45 -6.35 -12.95
CA HIS A 147 11.01 -7.74 -12.96
C HIS A 147 11.27 -8.30 -14.36
N ARG A 148 12.29 -9.15 -14.45
CA ARG A 148 12.61 -9.99 -15.60
C ARG A 148 13.07 -11.33 -15.05
#